data_AF-R0I3P9-F1
#
_entry.id   AF-R0I3P9-F1
#
_cell.length_a   1.000
_cell.length_b   1.000
_cell.length_c   1.000
_cell.angle_alpha   90.00
_cell.angle_beta   90.00
_cell.angle_gamma   90.00
#
_symmetry.space_group_name_H-M   'P 1'
#
loop_
_entity.id
_entity.type
_entity.pdbx_description
1 polymer ?
#
loop_
_entity_poly.entity_id
_entity_poly.type
_entity_poly.pdbx_seq_one_letter_code
_entity_poly.pdbx_strand_id
1 'polypeptide(L)'
;MAINTITITKSMAGAFFTIIAMATLASAATGLVQPPISDEYLVNQCMAKVSSRCAMYVTAEMYNHGPSLKQNGCCLEVYHMGRICLHIVTKHVMETLVPDLEGVKKQDSLEKSTQLWYFCVPV
;
A
#
# COMPACT_ATOMS: atom_id res chain seq x y z
N MET A 1 -49.87 -36.42 -6.73
CA MET A 1 -50.22 -35.40 -7.74
C MET A 1 -49.12 -35.38 -8.79
N ALA A 2 -49.52 -35.41 -10.06
CA ALA A 2 -48.69 -35.36 -11.26
C ALA A 2 -48.03 -33.95 -11.41
N ILE A 3 -47.07 -33.64 -12.29
CA ILE A 3 -47.03 -33.90 -13.73
C ILE A 3 -45.59 -33.73 -14.24
N ASN A 4 -45.16 -34.75 -14.99
CA ASN A 4 -44.30 -34.82 -16.19
C ASN A 4 -43.52 -33.59 -16.69
N THR A 5 -42.24 -33.86 -16.92
CA THR A 5 -41.24 -33.10 -17.70
C THR A 5 -41.44 -33.30 -19.20
N ILE A 6 -41.73 -32.23 -19.96
CA ILE A 6 -41.48 -32.08 -21.41
C ILE A 6 -41.35 -30.55 -21.62
N THR A 7 -40.34 -29.95 -22.27
CA THR A 7 -40.31 -29.68 -23.73
C THR A 7 -39.11 -28.76 -24.00
N ILE A 8 -38.06 -29.25 -24.67
CA ILE A 8 -37.66 -29.00 -26.08
C ILE A 8 -37.12 -27.57 -26.38
N THR A 9 -35.80 -27.56 -26.55
CA THR A 9 -34.98 -26.92 -27.60
C THR A 9 -35.63 -25.95 -28.62
N LYS A 10 -34.94 -24.83 -28.86
CA LYS A 10 -34.79 -24.20 -30.19
C LYS A 10 -33.53 -23.31 -30.15
N SER A 11 -32.34 -23.75 -30.57
CA SER A 11 -31.81 -24.10 -31.90
C SER A 11 -31.23 -22.90 -32.68
N MET A 12 -30.02 -23.15 -33.19
CA MET A 12 -29.33 -22.57 -34.37
C MET A 12 -28.34 -21.40 -34.17
N ALA A 13 -27.05 -21.74 -34.20
CA ALA A 13 -26.07 -21.35 -35.24
C ALA A 13 -24.68 -21.83 -34.79
N GLY A 14 -24.13 -22.91 -35.37
CA GLY A 14 -23.22 -22.79 -36.51
C GLY A 14 -21.79 -22.60 -35.99
N ALA A 15 -21.10 -23.67 -35.58
CA ALA A 15 -20.18 -24.47 -36.39
C ALA A 15 -18.76 -23.87 -36.53
N PHE A 16 -17.79 -24.77 -36.64
CA PHE A 16 -16.38 -24.60 -37.01
C PHE A 16 -15.35 -24.58 -35.89
N PHE A 17 -15.07 -25.78 -35.37
CA PHE A 17 -13.71 -26.18 -35.01
C PHE A 17 -12.83 -26.10 -36.26
N THR A 18 -11.97 -25.09 -36.33
CA THR A 18 -10.86 -25.05 -37.28
C THR A 18 -9.56 -25.22 -36.51
N ILE A 19 -8.89 -26.32 -36.81
CA ILE A 19 -7.52 -26.63 -36.40
C ILE A 19 -6.61 -25.65 -37.14
N ILE A 20 -5.86 -24.82 -36.42
CA ILE A 20 -4.75 -24.07 -37.02
C ILE A 20 -3.46 -24.39 -36.25
N ALA A 21 -2.62 -25.11 -36.99
CA ALA A 21 -1.19 -25.31 -36.92
C ALA A 21 -0.39 -24.64 -35.79
N MET A 22 0.47 -25.46 -35.17
CA MET A 22 1.67 -25.02 -34.47
C MET A 22 2.55 -24.18 -35.41
N ALA A 23 2.85 -22.95 -35.00
CA ALA A 23 4.07 -22.26 -35.39
C ALA A 23 4.69 -21.72 -34.09
N THR A 24 5.81 -22.34 -33.72
CA THR A 24 6.67 -21.95 -32.61
C THR A 24 7.25 -20.56 -32.86
N LEU A 25 6.81 -19.58 -32.07
CA LEU A 25 7.65 -18.47 -31.66
C LEU A 25 7.73 -18.54 -30.15
N ALA A 26 8.75 -19.24 -29.66
CA ALA A 26 9.19 -19.14 -28.29
C ALA A 26 9.74 -17.73 -28.09
N SER A 27 8.84 -16.77 -27.86
CA SER A 27 9.21 -15.55 -27.16
C SER A 27 9.46 -16.00 -25.73
N ALA A 28 10.71 -16.36 -25.43
CA ALA A 28 11.21 -16.37 -24.07
C ALA A 28 11.07 -14.93 -23.57
N ALA A 29 9.87 -14.58 -23.10
CA ALA A 29 9.71 -13.51 -22.16
C ALA A 29 10.49 -13.97 -20.94
N THR A 30 11.78 -13.65 -20.88
CA THR A 30 12.45 -13.33 -19.64
C THR A 30 11.74 -12.10 -19.09
N GLY A 31 10.50 -12.28 -18.67
CA GLY A 31 9.88 -11.42 -17.69
C GLY A 31 10.80 -11.58 -16.50
N LEU A 32 11.69 -10.62 -16.33
CA LEU A 32 12.36 -10.38 -15.07
C LEU A 32 11.22 -10.19 -14.08
N VAL A 33 10.78 -11.28 -13.46
CA VAL A 33 10.00 -11.25 -12.24
C VAL A 33 10.92 -10.54 -11.28
N GLN A 34 10.77 -9.22 -11.19
CA GLN A 34 11.48 -8.45 -10.19
C GLN A 34 11.10 -9.10 -8.86
N PRO A 35 12.08 -9.48 -8.03
CA PRO A 35 11.76 -10.03 -6.72
C PRO A 35 10.84 -9.02 -6.03
N PRO A 36 9.80 -9.48 -5.32
CA PRO A 36 8.92 -8.59 -4.59
C PRO A 36 9.81 -7.69 -3.73
N ILE A 37 9.73 -6.38 -3.96
CA ILE A 37 10.48 -5.40 -3.19
C ILE A 37 10.12 -5.67 -1.73
N SER A 38 11.12 -5.99 -0.90
CA SER A 38 10.85 -6.30 0.50
C SER A 38 10.27 -5.07 1.21
N ASP A 39 9.36 -5.30 2.15
CA ASP A 39 8.76 -4.22 2.95
C ASP A 39 9.86 -3.38 3.64
N GLU A 40 10.95 -4.03 4.06
CA GLU A 40 12.13 -3.36 4.63
C GLU A 40 12.82 -2.40 3.66
N TYR A 41 12.94 -2.77 2.38
CA TYR A 41 13.51 -1.87 1.37
C TYR A 41 12.65 -0.62 1.18
N LEU A 42 11.33 -0.77 1.16
CA LEU A 42 10.40 0.36 1.05
C LEU A 42 10.46 1.27 2.28
N VAL A 43 10.52 0.69 3.48
CA VAL A 43 10.70 1.44 4.74
C VAL A 43 12.00 2.25 4.68
N ASN A 44 13.11 1.64 4.26
CA ASN A 44 14.40 2.32 4.16
C ASN A 44 14.38 3.47 3.13
N GLN A 45 13.77 3.26 1.97
CA GLN A 45 13.61 4.35 0.98
C GLN A 45 12.78 5.51 1.52
N CYS A 46 11.74 5.21 2.30
CA CYS A 46 10.90 6.23 2.91
C CYS A 46 11.63 6.97 4.04
N MET A 47 12.36 6.26 4.89
CA MET A 47 13.16 6.86 5.96
C MET A 47 14.30 7.74 5.43
N ALA A 48 14.87 7.42 4.26
CA ALA A 48 15.90 8.25 3.64
C ALA A 48 15.44 9.66 3.25
N LYS A 49 14.13 9.92 3.22
CA LYS A 49 13.54 11.23 2.89
C LYS A 49 13.43 12.18 4.09
N VAL A 50 13.67 11.68 5.31
CA VAL A 50 13.56 12.45 6.54
C VAL A 50 14.86 12.32 7.32
N SER A 51 15.34 13.43 7.88
CA SER A 51 16.48 13.42 8.79
C SER A 51 16.11 12.68 10.08
N SER A 52 17.11 12.12 10.77
CA SER A 52 16.92 11.51 12.09
C SER A 52 16.31 12.49 13.09
N ARG A 53 16.68 13.77 13.00
CA ARG A 53 16.11 14.86 13.81
C ARG A 53 14.61 14.99 13.57
N CYS A 54 14.19 15.08 12.31
CA CYS A 54 12.78 15.26 11.99
C CYS A 54 11.96 13.99 12.22
N ALA A 55 12.53 12.80 12.04
CA ALA A 55 11.91 11.54 12.45
C ALA A 55 11.57 11.53 13.96
N MET A 56 12.47 12.01 14.82
CA MET A 56 12.21 12.14 16.26
C MET A 56 11.01 13.04 16.55
N TYR A 57 10.91 14.20 15.89
CA TYR A 57 9.77 15.10 16.06
C TYR A 57 8.47 14.53 15.49
N VAL A 58 8.52 13.78 14.38
CA VAL A 58 7.36 13.05 13.85
C VAL A 58 6.82 12.07 14.89
N THR A 59 7.71 11.23 15.44
CA THR A 59 7.33 10.28 16.47
C THR A 59 6.82 10.98 17.73
N ALA A 60 7.46 12.08 18.15
CA ALA A 60 7.01 12.87 19.28
C ALA A 60 5.60 13.44 19.06
N GLU A 61 5.28 14.01 17.89
CA GLU A 61 3.97 14.55 17.56
C GLU A 61 2.89 13.45 17.49
N MET A 62 3.26 12.24 17.04
CA MET A 62 2.35 11.11 16.95
C MET A 62 1.91 10.55 18.32
N TYR A 63 2.84 10.51 19.29
CA TYR A 63 2.64 9.83 20.58
C TYR A 63 2.57 10.75 21.80
N ASN A 64 2.93 12.03 21.68
CA ASN A 64 2.97 13.01 22.78
C ASN A 64 2.63 14.43 22.29
N HIS A 65 2.42 15.37 23.23
CA HIS A 65 2.38 16.82 22.95
C HIS A 65 3.78 17.44 23.08
N GLY A 66 4.76 16.89 22.35
CA GLY A 66 6.14 17.41 22.33
C GLY A 66 6.26 18.79 21.66
N PRO A 67 7.47 19.40 21.65
CA PRO A 67 7.71 20.60 20.86
C PRO A 67 7.37 20.35 19.39
N SER A 68 6.52 21.22 18.82
CA SER A 68 5.82 20.88 17.59
C SER A 68 6.77 20.65 16.41
N LEU A 69 6.44 19.69 15.56
CA LEU A 69 7.15 19.42 14.31
C LEU A 69 7.35 20.67 13.43
N LYS A 70 6.38 21.59 13.45
CA LYS A 70 6.40 22.84 12.69
C LYS A 70 7.38 23.87 13.25
N GLN A 71 7.44 24.03 14.57
CA GLN A 71 8.38 24.96 15.23
C GLN A 71 9.85 24.57 14.99
N ASN A 72 10.11 23.28 14.78
CA ASN A 72 11.46 22.75 14.56
C ASN A 72 11.86 22.65 13.07
N GLY A 73 11.07 23.26 12.17
CA GLY A 73 11.37 23.32 10.75
C GLY A 73 11.33 21.97 10.02
N CYS A 74 10.63 20.98 10.56
CA CYS A 74 10.61 19.62 10.02
C CYS A 74 9.48 19.36 9.02
N CYS A 75 8.52 20.27 8.88
CA CYS A 75 7.40 20.08 7.96
C CYS A 75 7.81 19.93 6.50
N LEU A 76 8.88 20.58 6.05
CA LEU A 76 9.34 20.46 4.66
C LEU A 76 9.79 19.03 4.33
N GLU A 77 10.53 18.40 5.24
CA GLU A 77 10.96 17.01 5.10
C GLU A 77 9.78 16.05 5.14
N VAL A 78 8.84 16.23 6.07
CA VAL A 78 7.62 15.40 6.16
C VAL A 78 6.74 15.55 4.92
N TYR A 79 6.60 16.78 4.41
CA TYR A 79 5.87 17.03 3.18
C TYR A 79 6.49 16.30 1.99
N HIS A 80 7.82 16.43 1.80
CA HIS A 80 8.57 15.76 0.72
C HIS A 80 8.71 14.24 0.91
N MET A 81 8.69 13.75 2.15
CA MET A 81 8.59 12.32 2.46
C MET A 81 7.33 11.75 1.80
N GLY A 82 6.22 12.48 1.91
CA GLY A 82 4.95 12.15 1.29
C GLY A 82 4.10 11.23 2.17
N ARG A 83 2.78 11.38 2.03
CA ARG A 83 1.77 10.68 2.86
C ARG A 83 1.96 9.15 2.85
N ILE A 84 2.22 8.57 1.70
CA ILE A 84 2.38 7.11 1.54
C ILE A 84 3.59 6.62 2.35
N CYS A 85 4.73 7.30 2.24
CA CYS A 85 5.92 6.92 2.98
C CYS A 85 5.75 7.10 4.49
N LEU A 86 5.11 8.18 4.92
CA LEU A 86 4.82 8.38 6.33
C LEU A 86 3.91 7.26 6.88
N HIS A 87 2.92 6.83 6.10
CA HIS A 87 2.06 5.70 6.46
C HIS A 87 2.83 4.37 6.57
N ILE A 88 3.68 4.06 5.58
CA ILE A 88 4.52 2.85 5.57
C ILE A 88 5.43 2.81 6.81
N VAL A 89 6.13 3.91 7.08
CA VAL A 89 7.03 4.01 8.24
C VAL A 89 6.26 3.90 9.55
N THR A 90 5.12 4.59 9.66
CA THR A 90 4.27 4.50 10.86
C THR A 90 3.83 3.06 11.09
N LYS A 91 3.30 2.39 10.07
CA LYS A 91 2.90 0.98 10.17
C LYS A 91 4.05 0.10 10.63
N HIS A 92 5.24 0.26 10.03
CA HIS A 92 6.43 -0.49 10.41
C HIS A 92 6.86 -0.26 11.85
N VAL A 93 6.89 1.00 12.30
CA VAL A 93 7.19 1.38 13.70
C VAL A 93 6.22 0.71 14.65
N MET A 94 4.94 0.69 14.33
CA MET A 94 3.92 0.05 15.17
C MET A 94 4.10 -1.46 15.24
N GLU A 95 4.31 -2.11 14.10
CA GLU A 95 4.49 -3.56 14.02
C GLU A 95 5.78 -4.04 14.70
N THR A 96 6.81 -3.18 14.74
CA THR A 96 8.13 -3.53 15.28
C THR A 96 8.30 -3.11 16.74
N LEU A 97 7.86 -1.91 17.11
CA LEU A 97 8.12 -1.31 18.43
C LEU A 97 6.92 -1.39 19.38
N VAL A 98 5.70 -1.57 18.85
CA VAL A 98 4.49 -1.70 19.67
C VAL A 98 3.62 -2.86 19.17
N PRO A 99 4.15 -4.10 19.18
CA PRO A 99 3.47 -5.26 18.60
C PRO A 99 2.10 -5.53 19.22
N ASP A 100 1.91 -5.16 20.49
CA ASP A 100 0.66 -5.33 21.24
C ASP A 100 -0.36 -4.20 20.99
N LEU A 101 -0.11 -3.29 20.04
CA LEU A 101 -1.06 -2.23 19.70
C LEU A 101 -2.19 -2.80 18.84
N GLU A 102 -3.26 -3.23 19.49
CA GLU A 102 -4.38 -3.90 18.82
C GLU A 102 -5.38 -2.95 18.13
N GLY A 103 -5.94 -3.44 17.02
CA GLY A 103 -7.18 -2.97 16.38
C GLY A 103 -7.31 -1.46 16.24
N VAL A 104 -8.24 -0.88 17.01
CA VAL A 104 -8.62 0.54 16.93
C VAL A 104 -7.41 1.46 17.15
N LYS A 105 -6.53 1.16 18.10
CA LYS A 105 -5.34 1.98 18.37
C LYS A 105 -4.35 1.97 17.19
N LYS A 106 -4.31 0.85 16.45
CA LYS A 106 -3.52 0.74 15.23
C LYS A 106 -4.05 1.64 14.13
N GLN A 107 -5.36 1.60 13.92
CA GLN A 107 -6.02 2.45 12.95
C GLN A 107 -5.91 3.95 13.32
N ASP A 108 -6.11 4.31 14.59
CA ASP A 108 -5.98 5.67 15.10
C ASP A 108 -4.58 6.24 14.86
N SER A 109 -3.54 5.42 15.02
CA SER A 109 -2.16 5.86 14.75
C SER A 109 -1.94 6.09 13.26
N LEU A 110 -2.45 5.23 12.39
CA LEU A 110 -2.35 5.43 10.94
C LEU A 110 -3.14 6.67 10.48
N GLU A 111 -4.31 6.92 11.06
CA GLU A 111 -5.09 8.16 10.86
C GLU A 111 -4.28 9.39 11.31
N LYS A 112 -3.71 9.37 12.50
CA LYS A 112 -2.83 10.43 13.02
C LYS A 112 -1.65 10.70 12.09
N SER A 113 -1.03 9.67 11.52
CA SER A 113 0.07 9.85 10.55
C SER A 113 -0.39 10.64 9.33
N THR A 114 -1.62 10.39 8.86
CA THR A 114 -2.20 11.14 7.74
C THR A 114 -2.47 12.60 8.11
N GLN A 115 -3.03 12.84 9.30
CA GLN A 115 -3.26 14.20 9.81
C GLN A 115 -1.96 14.98 9.97
N LEU A 116 -0.90 14.32 10.46
CA LEU A 116 0.42 14.93 10.60
C LEU A 116 1.01 15.36 9.24
N TRP A 117 0.81 14.56 8.19
CA TRP A 117 1.21 14.97 6.85
C TRP A 117 0.44 16.20 6.38
N TYR A 118 -0.89 16.22 6.57
CA TYR A 118 -1.72 17.37 6.19
C TYR A 118 -1.35 18.65 6.96
N PHE A 119 -0.96 18.53 8.23
CA PHE A 119 -0.46 19.64 9.03
C PHE A 119 0.77 20.33 8.43
N CYS A 120 1.54 19.61 7.61
CA CYS A 120 2.73 20.09 6.93
C CYS A 120 2.55 20.44 5.45
N VAL A 121 1.34 20.32 4.91
CA VAL A 121 1.05 20.80 3.56
C VAL A 121 1.17 22.32 3.56
N PRO A 122 2.02 22.91 2.69
CA PRO A 122 2.10 24.36 2.58
C PRO A 122 0.76 24.93 2.08
N VAL A 123 0.33 26.03 2.71
CA VAL A 123 -0.90 26.76 2.37
C VAL A 123 -0.54 28.02 1.60
#